data_AF-A0A4Y2PRT3-F1
#
_entry.id   AF-A0A4Y2PRT3-F1
#
_cell.length_a   1.000
_cell.length_b   1.000
_cell.length_c   1.000
_cell.angle_alpha   90.00
_cell.angle_beta   90.00
_cell.angle_gamma   90.00
#
_symmetry.space_group_name_H-M   'P 1'
#
loop_
_entity.id
_entity.type
_entity.pdbx_description
1 polymer ?
#
loop_
_entity_poly.entity_id
_entity_poly.type
_entity_poly.pdbx_seq_one_letter_code
_entity_poly.pdbx_strand_id
1 'polypeptide(L)'
;MSFSRSDFSAVVFKRMRKASTPRRYQLMLQILLIFVIRDMDPSVAKNILRLIWASIPDSIIIFPEIENALKNDLSLEEIKDIYNFYIEAVSIEAPKLSKPRTLKQLCRTMIRSRLCKNDLWLPSAINKLYIPLTLKGFLNLDD
;
A
#
# COMPACT_ATOMS: atom_id res chain seq x y z
N MET A 1 1.40 21.78 -6.59
CA MET A 1 -0.02 21.91 -6.21
C MET A 1 -0.16 21.46 -4.76
N SER A 2 -0.54 22.36 -3.86
CA SER A 2 -0.83 22.05 -2.45
C SER A 2 -2.22 21.41 -2.37
N PHE A 3 -2.31 20.18 -1.85
CA PHE A 3 -3.59 19.52 -1.57
C PHE A 3 -4.23 20.21 -0.36
N SER A 4 -5.48 20.67 -0.49
CA SER A 4 -6.19 21.23 0.66
C SER A 4 -6.89 20.11 1.42
N ARG A 5 -6.84 20.14 2.76
CA ARG A 5 -7.63 19.23 3.61
C ARG A 5 -9.14 19.31 3.33
N SER A 6 -9.62 20.38 2.68
CA SER A 6 -11.00 20.55 2.25
C SER A 6 -11.45 19.57 1.16
N ASP A 7 -10.52 18.99 0.40
CA ASP A 7 -10.84 18.21 -0.79
C ASP A 7 -11.33 16.79 -0.43
N PHE A 8 -11.07 16.35 0.81
CA PHE A 8 -11.50 15.07 1.35
C PHE A 8 -12.74 15.20 2.23
N SER A 9 -13.87 15.55 1.61
CA SER A 9 -15.15 15.63 2.31
C SER A 9 -15.72 14.25 2.68
N ALA A 10 -16.63 14.20 3.65
CA ALA A 10 -17.38 12.99 4.01
C ALA A 10 -18.13 12.35 2.82
N VAL A 11 -18.45 13.15 1.79
CA VAL A 11 -19.10 12.70 0.56
C VAL A 11 -18.16 11.84 -0.28
N VAL A 12 -16.88 12.23 -0.39
CA VAL A 12 -15.83 11.48 -1.11
C VAL A 12 -15.66 10.10 -0.49
N PHE A 13 -15.54 10.04 0.84
CA PHE A 13 -15.39 8.78 1.55
C PHE A 13 -16.61 7.84 1.40
N LYS A 14 -17.83 8.39 1.39
CA LYS A 14 -19.05 7.61 1.19
C LYS A 14 -19.16 7.04 -0.23
N ARG A 15 -18.72 7.79 -1.25
CA ARG A 15 -18.71 7.35 -2.65
C ARG A 15 -17.65 6.29 -2.90
N MET A 16 -16.43 6.53 -2.44
CA MET A 16 -15.35 5.55 -2.53
C MET A 16 -15.72 4.22 -1.85
N ARG A 17 -16.42 4.28 -0.71
CA ARG A 17 -16.94 3.08 -0.03
C ARG A 17 -17.98 2.31 -0.85
N LYS A 18 -18.79 2.99 -1.67
CA LYS A 18 -19.77 2.35 -2.56
C LYS A 18 -19.12 1.73 -3.80
N ALA A 19 -18.05 2.33 -4.32
CA ALA A 19 -17.40 1.90 -5.56
C ALA A 19 -16.46 0.69 -5.38
N SER A 20 -16.10 0.35 -4.13
CA SER A 20 -15.05 -0.60 -3.80
C SER A 20 -15.49 -1.61 -2.74
N THR A 21 -14.88 -2.79 -2.75
CA THR A 21 -15.03 -3.73 -1.62
C THR A 21 -14.48 -3.12 -0.32
N PRO A 22 -14.93 -3.55 0.88
CA PRO A 22 -14.45 -2.97 2.14
C PRO A 22 -12.92 -2.98 2.27
N ARG A 23 -12.27 -4.06 1.81
CA ARG A 23 -10.81 -4.19 1.79
C ARG A 23 -10.16 -3.19 0.83
N ARG A 24 -10.66 -3.06 -0.40
CA ARG A 24 -10.15 -2.11 -1.39
C ARG A 24 -10.32 -0.67 -0.91
N TYR A 25 -11.47 -0.36 -0.35
CA TYR A 25 -11.77 0.95 0.25
C TYR A 25 -10.74 1.32 1.33
N GLN A 26 -10.43 0.41 2.26
CA GLN A 26 -9.42 0.63 3.29
C GLN A 26 -8.03 0.92 2.70
N LEU A 27 -7.62 0.18 1.66
CA LEU A 27 -6.33 0.39 1.01
C LEU A 27 -6.29 1.74 0.27
N MET A 28 -7.38 2.14 -0.39
CA MET A 28 -7.48 3.45 -1.04
C MET A 28 -7.42 4.59 -0.03
N LEU A 29 -8.07 4.44 1.13
CA LEU A 29 -7.95 5.39 2.23
C LEU A 29 -6.49 5.54 2.71
N GLN A 30 -5.77 4.43 2.84
CA GLN A 30 -4.35 4.46 3.23
C GLN A 30 -3.51 5.23 2.21
N ILE A 31 -3.74 5.01 0.90
CA ILE A 31 -3.07 5.78 -0.17
C ILE A 31 -3.33 7.27 0.01
N LEU A 32 -4.60 7.66 0.14
CA LEU A 32 -4.97 9.07 0.27
C LEU A 32 -4.38 9.72 1.52
N LEU A 33 -4.48 9.06 2.68
CA LEU A 33 -3.95 9.58 3.93
C LEU A 33 -2.44 9.80 3.84
N ILE A 34 -1.71 8.84 3.28
CA ILE A 34 -0.25 8.94 3.13
C ILE A 34 0.13 10.01 2.12
N PHE A 35 -0.65 10.13 1.05
CA PHE A 35 -0.46 11.16 0.03
C PHE A 35 -0.70 12.57 0.59
N VAL A 36 -1.66 12.77 1.51
CA VAL A 36 -1.89 14.06 2.17
C VAL A 36 -0.76 14.44 3.11
N ILE A 37 -0.18 13.48 3.85
CA ILE A 37 0.93 13.76 4.78
C ILE A 37 2.29 13.88 4.07
N ARG A 38 2.35 13.64 2.75
CA ARG A 38 3.60 13.69 1.98
C ARG A 38 4.29 15.05 2.03
N ASP A 39 3.53 16.12 2.24
CA ASP A 39 4.04 17.49 2.23
C ASP A 39 5.02 17.75 3.40
N MET A 40 4.99 16.91 4.44
CA MET A 40 5.97 16.95 5.53
C MET A 40 7.31 16.30 5.13
N ASP A 41 7.26 15.11 4.53
CA ASP A 41 8.41 14.39 4.01
C ASP A 41 7.96 13.36 2.95
N PRO A 42 8.19 13.63 1.65
CA PRO A 42 7.78 12.73 0.57
C PRO A 42 8.50 11.37 0.60
N SER A 43 9.75 11.32 1.07
CA SER A 43 10.55 10.10 1.12
C SER A 43 10.01 9.15 2.19
N VAL A 44 9.72 9.69 3.38
CA VAL A 44 9.11 8.93 4.48
C VAL A 44 7.71 8.43 4.08
N ALA A 45 6.89 9.27 3.45
CA ALA A 45 5.56 8.89 2.99
C ALA A 45 5.62 7.74 1.97
N LYS A 46 6.53 7.81 0.98
CA LYS A 46 6.78 6.71 0.03
C LYS A 46 7.24 5.45 0.75
N ASN A 47 8.13 5.55 1.73
CA ASN A 47 8.61 4.40 2.47
C ASN A 47 7.49 3.73 3.30
N ILE A 48 6.61 4.51 3.94
CA ILE A 48 5.45 3.99 4.67
C ILE A 48 4.53 3.21 3.72
N LEU A 49 4.22 3.78 2.55
CA LEU A 49 3.45 3.10 1.51
C LEU A 49 4.10 1.79 1.08
N ARG A 50 5.41 1.81 0.83
CA ARG A 50 6.18 0.62 0.47
C ARG A 50 6.04 -0.47 1.53
N LEU A 51 6.25 -0.15 2.81
CA LEU A 51 6.17 -1.12 3.92
C LEU A 51 4.77 -1.70 4.12
N ILE A 52 3.73 -0.88 3.98
CA ILE A 52 2.34 -1.34 4.04
C ILE A 52 2.06 -2.32 2.89
N TRP A 53 2.43 -1.96 1.65
CA TRP A 53 2.21 -2.81 0.48
C TRP A 53 3.10 -4.06 0.47
N ALA A 54 4.23 -4.02 1.17
CA ALA A 54 5.10 -5.18 1.42
C ALA A 54 4.49 -6.18 2.42
N SER A 55 3.60 -5.71 3.28
CA SER A 55 3.01 -6.46 4.40
C SER A 55 1.66 -7.10 4.09
N ILE A 56 1.08 -6.84 2.92
CA ILE A 56 -0.26 -7.31 2.55
C ILE A 56 -0.24 -8.20 1.29
N PRO A 57 -1.10 -9.22 1.22
CA PRO A 57 -1.19 -10.10 0.04
C PRO A 57 -1.97 -9.44 -1.11
N ASP A 58 -2.54 -8.25 -0.89
CA ASP A 58 -3.40 -7.57 -1.86
C ASP A 58 -2.64 -7.18 -3.13
N SER A 59 -3.32 -7.32 -4.27
CA SER A 59 -2.78 -6.84 -5.54
C SER A 59 -2.70 -5.32 -5.57
N ILE A 60 -1.82 -4.79 -6.42
CA ILE A 60 -1.77 -3.36 -6.75
C ILE A 60 -3.15 -2.89 -7.23
N ILE A 61 -3.50 -1.66 -6.82
CA ILE A 61 -4.70 -0.96 -7.27
C ILE A 61 -4.34 -0.28 -8.60
N ILE A 62 -5.04 -0.62 -9.68
CA ILE A 62 -4.75 -0.04 -11.00
C ILE A 62 -5.38 1.35 -11.14
N PHE A 63 -4.84 2.17 -12.06
CA PHE A 63 -5.33 3.53 -12.29
C PHE A 63 -6.87 3.62 -12.48
N PRO A 64 -7.52 2.77 -13.31
CA PRO A 64 -8.98 2.82 -13.46
C PRO A 64 -9.77 2.58 -12.17
N GLU A 65 -9.22 1.80 -11.23
CA GLU A 65 -9.86 1.60 -9.91
C GLU A 65 -9.85 2.90 -9.10
N ILE A 66 -8.72 3.63 -9.09
CA ILE A 66 -8.58 4.92 -8.41
C ILE A 66 -9.43 6.00 -9.09
N GLU A 67 -9.33 6.09 -10.41
CA GLU A 67 -10.08 7.04 -11.22
C GLU A 67 -11.58 6.86 -10.99
N ASN A 68 -12.11 5.64 -11.11
CA ASN A 68 -13.54 5.42 -10.92
C ASN A 68 -14.04 5.80 -9.52
N ALA A 69 -13.17 5.70 -8.51
CA ALA A 69 -13.51 6.06 -7.13
C ALA A 69 -13.42 7.57 -6.84
N LEU A 70 -12.61 8.32 -7.60
CA LEU A 70 -12.28 9.73 -7.30
C LEU A 70 -12.70 10.73 -8.39
N LYS A 71 -13.05 10.29 -9.60
CA LYS A 71 -13.34 11.13 -10.78
C LYS A 71 -14.42 12.20 -10.59
N ASN A 72 -15.30 12.03 -9.62
CA ASN A 72 -16.40 12.97 -9.36
C ASN A 72 -16.03 14.04 -8.34
N ASP A 73 -14.90 13.87 -7.65
CA ASP A 73 -14.51 14.66 -6.50
C ASP A 73 -13.14 15.33 -6.71
N LEU A 74 -12.27 14.75 -7.55
CA LEU A 74 -10.96 15.26 -7.91
C LEU A 74 -10.82 15.40 -9.43
N SER A 75 -9.97 16.33 -9.86
CA SER A 75 -9.56 16.47 -11.25
C SER A 75 -8.73 15.27 -11.71
N LEU A 76 -8.69 15.04 -13.03
CA LEU A 76 -7.88 13.97 -13.61
C LEU A 76 -6.39 14.14 -13.30
N GLU A 77 -5.90 15.38 -13.20
CA GLU A 77 -4.51 15.70 -12.84
C GLU A 77 -4.19 15.27 -11.41
N GLU A 78 -5.07 15.60 -10.45
CA GLU A 78 -4.94 15.17 -9.06
C GLU A 78 -4.97 13.65 -8.91
N ILE A 79 -5.87 12.98 -9.63
CA ILE A 79 -5.97 11.51 -9.63
C ILE A 79 -4.68 10.88 -10.19
N LYS A 80 -4.11 11.47 -11.25
CA LYS A 80 -2.82 11.04 -11.81
C LYS A 80 -1.69 11.25 -10.81
N ASP A 81 -1.65 12.38 -10.12
CA ASP A 81 -0.63 12.65 -9.09
C ASP A 81 -0.69 11.64 -7.94
N ILE A 82 -1.89 11.33 -7.45
CA ILE A 82 -2.11 10.30 -6.42
C ILE A 82 -1.60 8.94 -6.93
N TYR A 83 -2.00 8.55 -8.13
CA TYR A 83 -1.61 7.26 -8.70
C TYR A 83 -0.11 7.17 -8.96
N ASN A 84 0.51 8.23 -9.48
CA ASN A 84 1.95 8.28 -9.76
C ASN A 84 2.75 8.19 -8.46
N PHE A 85 2.37 8.93 -7.42
CA PHE A 85 2.99 8.83 -6.11
C PHE A 85 2.87 7.41 -5.53
N TYR A 86 1.67 6.83 -5.61
CA TYR A 86 1.39 5.48 -5.15
C TYR A 86 2.23 4.43 -5.89
N ILE A 87 2.22 4.46 -7.22
CA ILE A 87 2.86 3.44 -8.04
C ILE A 87 4.37 3.56 -7.93
N GLU A 88 4.93 4.76 -7.82
CA GLU A 88 6.37 4.96 -7.61
C GLU A 88 6.84 4.36 -6.28
N ALA A 89 6.04 4.48 -5.22
CA ALA A 89 6.34 3.88 -3.92
C ALA A 89 6.31 2.34 -3.94
N VAL A 90 5.38 1.75 -4.71
CA VAL A 90 5.11 0.30 -4.68
C VAL A 90 5.82 -0.48 -5.80
N SER A 91 6.19 0.16 -6.91
CA SER A 91 6.78 -0.50 -8.08
C SER A 91 8.16 -1.10 -7.83
N ILE A 92 8.87 -0.65 -6.78
CA ILE A 92 10.14 -1.26 -6.36
C ILE A 92 9.96 -2.77 -6.09
N GLU A 93 8.80 -3.18 -5.55
CA GLU A 93 8.51 -4.58 -5.24
C GLU A 93 7.84 -5.36 -6.38
N ALA A 94 7.34 -4.66 -7.41
CA ALA A 94 6.48 -5.24 -8.43
C ALA A 94 6.80 -4.62 -9.80
N PRO A 95 7.92 -5.02 -10.44
CA PRO A 95 8.37 -4.45 -11.71
C PRO A 95 7.42 -4.72 -12.88
N LYS A 96 6.39 -5.54 -12.68
CA LYS A 96 5.28 -5.71 -13.61
C LYS A 96 4.01 -5.45 -12.82
N LEU A 97 3.10 -4.63 -13.36
CA LEU A 97 1.70 -4.50 -12.97
C LEU A 97 0.90 -5.82 -13.11
N SER A 98 1.57 -6.98 -13.03
CA SER A 98 0.98 -8.30 -13.14
C SER A 98 0.05 -8.53 -11.97
N LYS A 99 -1.24 -8.69 -12.26
CA LYS A 99 -2.11 -9.50 -11.41
C LYS A 99 -1.95 -10.96 -11.87
N PRO A 100 -1.71 -11.92 -10.94
CA PRO A 100 -1.54 -11.80 -9.48
C PRO A 100 -0.11 -11.38 -9.01
N ARG A 101 0.03 -11.01 -7.72
CA ARG A 101 1.34 -10.75 -7.07
C ARG A 101 2.26 -11.96 -7.21
N THR A 102 3.58 -11.72 -7.14
CA THR A 102 4.56 -12.80 -7.19
C THR A 102 4.36 -13.77 -6.03
N LEU A 103 4.64 -15.07 -6.26
CA LEU A 103 4.58 -16.09 -5.23
C LEU A 103 5.47 -15.72 -4.03
N LYS A 104 6.64 -15.09 -4.29
CA LYS A 104 7.57 -14.61 -3.26
C LYS A 104 6.86 -13.66 -2.27
N GLN A 105 6.07 -12.71 -2.78
CA GLN A 105 5.31 -11.77 -1.96
C GLN A 105 4.19 -12.46 -1.16
N LEU A 106 3.48 -13.40 -1.78
CA LEU A 106 2.44 -14.17 -1.10
C LEU A 106 3.01 -15.02 0.03
N CYS A 107 4.18 -15.64 -0.18
CA CYS A 107 4.90 -16.36 0.86
C CYS A 107 5.33 -15.43 2.00
N ARG A 108 5.89 -14.25 1.70
CA ARG A 108 6.28 -13.24 2.72
C ARG A 108 5.12 -12.92 3.66
N THR A 109 3.98 -12.54 3.08
CA THR A 109 2.81 -12.08 3.81
C THR A 109 2.16 -13.22 4.61
N MET A 110 2.12 -14.43 4.04
CA MET A 110 1.65 -15.63 4.73
C MET A 110 2.52 -15.98 5.95
N ILE A 111 3.85 -16.01 5.78
CA ILE A 111 4.79 -16.33 6.87
C ILE A 111 4.66 -15.32 8.01
N ARG A 112 4.73 -14.02 7.69
CA ARG A 112 4.57 -12.95 8.68
C ARG A 112 3.22 -13.05 9.41
N SER A 113 2.13 -13.29 8.68
CA SER A 113 0.80 -13.47 9.27
C SER A 113 0.74 -14.68 10.21
N ARG A 114 1.37 -15.80 9.85
CA ARG A 114 1.41 -17.00 10.70
C ARG A 114 2.23 -16.79 11.96
N LEU A 115 3.37 -16.10 11.88
CA LEU A 115 4.16 -15.75 13.06
C LEU A 115 3.36 -14.85 14.01
N CYS A 116 2.71 -13.80 13.49
CA CYS A 116 1.88 -12.92 14.31
C CYS A 116 0.69 -13.65 14.96
N LYS A 117 0.06 -14.60 14.26
CA LYS A 117 -1.05 -15.41 14.79
C LYS A 117 -0.64 -16.38 15.90
N ASN A 118 0.64 -16.69 16.01
CA ASN A 118 1.21 -17.54 17.05
C ASN A 118 1.86 -16.71 18.17
N ASP A 119 1.50 -15.43 18.30
CA ASP A 119 2.04 -14.48 19.28
C ASP A 119 3.57 -14.30 19.22
N LEU A 120 4.15 -14.56 18.03
CA LEU A 120 5.57 -14.39 17.79
C LEU A 120 5.85 -13.00 17.22
N TRP A 121 6.46 -12.15 18.04
CA TRP A 121 6.81 -10.78 17.69
C TRP A 121 7.83 -10.70 16.55
N LEU A 122 7.54 -9.89 15.54
CA LEU A 122 8.47 -9.55 14.46
C LEU A 122 9.31 -8.33 14.87
N PRO A 123 10.62 -8.28 14.57
CA PRO A 123 11.40 -9.24 13.76
C PRO A 123 11.99 -10.42 14.56
N SER A 124 11.86 -10.43 15.89
CA SER A 124 12.51 -11.42 16.77
C SER A 124 12.18 -12.87 16.40
N ALA A 125 10.94 -13.15 15.98
CA ALA A 125 10.50 -14.45 15.54
C ALA A 125 11.19 -14.92 14.25
N ILE A 126 11.40 -14.00 13.29
CA ILE A 126 12.09 -14.30 12.03
C ILE A 126 13.56 -14.64 12.32
N ASN A 127 14.18 -13.94 13.26
CA ASN A 127 15.56 -14.20 13.65
C ASN A 127 15.77 -15.60 14.22
N LYS A 128 14.74 -16.19 14.85
CA LYS A 128 14.75 -17.56 15.38
C LYS A 128 14.54 -18.63 14.30
N LEU A 129 14.11 -18.27 13.09
CA LEU A 129 13.94 -19.25 12.01
C LEU A 129 15.30 -19.76 11.50
N TYR A 130 15.37 -21.05 11.21
CA TYR A 130 16.51 -21.71 10.58
C TYR A 130 16.47 -21.52 9.05
N ILE A 131 16.56 -20.27 8.61
CA ILE A 131 16.58 -19.89 7.18
C ILE A 131 17.78 -18.98 6.88
N PRO A 132 18.24 -18.93 5.61
CA PRO A 132 19.29 -18.01 5.17
C PRO A 132 19.05 -16.54 5.55
N LEU A 133 20.12 -15.80 5.83
CA LEU A 133 20.06 -14.37 6.21
C LEU A 133 19.36 -13.51 5.16
N THR A 134 19.57 -13.81 3.87
CA THR A 134 18.89 -13.14 2.75
C THR A 134 17.36 -13.29 2.83
N LEU A 135 16.87 -14.45 3.26
CA LEU A 135 15.43 -14.66 3.46
C LEU A 135 14.92 -14.01 4.75
N LYS A 136 15.78 -13.83 5.76
CA LYS A 136 15.43 -13.06 6.97
C LYS A 136 15.24 -11.59 6.65
N GLY A 137 16.18 -10.96 5.92
CA GLY A 137 16.04 -9.58 5.44
C GLY A 137 14.77 -9.38 4.61
N PHE A 138 14.54 -10.29 3.66
CA PHE A 138 13.31 -10.31 2.87
C PHE A 138 12.02 -10.39 3.70
N LEU A 139 11.99 -11.18 4.78
CA LEU A 139 10.85 -11.29 5.67
C LEU A 139 10.72 -10.09 6.61
N ASN A 140 11.84 -9.44 6.97
CA ASN A 140 11.86 -8.26 7.84
C ASN A 140 11.52 -6.95 7.11
N LEU A 141 11.45 -6.99 5.77
CA LEU A 141 11.24 -5.81 4.91
C LEU A 141 12.46 -4.89 4.85
N ASP A 142 13.66 -5.46 5.02
CA ASP A 142 14.94 -4.73 4.98
C ASP A 142 15.47 -4.57 3.53
N ASP A 143 14.85 -5.25 2.56
CA ASP A 143 15.21 -5.29 1.14
C ASP A 143 14.81 -4.02 0.36
#